data_AF-A0A9W5TXC9-F1
#
_entry.id   AF-A0A9W5TXC9-F1
#
_cell.length_a   1.000
_cell.length_b   1.000
_cell.length_c   1.000
_cell.angle_alpha   90.00
_cell.angle_beta   90.00
_cell.angle_gamma   90.00
#
_symmetry.space_group_name_H-M   'P 1'
#
loop_
_entity.id
_entity.type
_entity.pdbx_description
1 polymer ?
#
loop_
_entity_poly.entity_id
_entity_poly.type
_entity_poly.pdbx_seq_one_letter_code
_entity_poly.pdbx_strand_id
1 'polypeptide(L)'
;MLFLKQDKEQSDKELDCYGYCLDQGIVHFLNTEFGSAAVYHENIARSLWELQRMKDSKELHDQAWMMLKQIEARQQQEELLKKLRSRL
;
A
#
# COMPACT_ATOMS: atom_id res chain seq x y z
N MET A 1 1.06 -9.44 0.34
CA MET A 1 0.24 -8.62 -0.59
C MET A 1 0.59 -7.16 -0.30
N LEU A 2 1.02 -6.39 -1.30
CA LEU A 2 1.61 -5.06 -1.11
C LEU A 2 0.57 -3.98 -0.77
N PHE A 3 -0.67 -4.16 -1.21
CA PHE A 3 -1.78 -3.21 -1.00
C PHE A 3 -2.95 -3.88 -0.27
N LEU A 4 -3.87 -3.06 0.25
CA LEU A 4 -5.14 -3.56 0.79
C LEU A 4 -6.03 -4.09 -0.34
N LYS A 5 -6.92 -5.04 -0.02
CA LYS A 5 -7.84 -5.61 -1.02
C LYS A 5 -8.73 -4.53 -1.67
N GLN A 6 -9.15 -3.54 -0.88
CA GLN A 6 -9.97 -2.42 -1.35
C GLN A 6 -9.22 -1.49 -2.30
N ASP A 7 -7.89 -1.42 -2.18
CA ASP A 7 -7.05 -0.54 -3.00
C ASP A 7 -6.59 -1.21 -4.29
N LYS A 8 -6.93 -2.50 -4.50
CA LYS A 8 -6.43 -3.30 -5.61
C LYS A 8 -6.68 -2.65 -6.98
N GLU A 9 -7.93 -2.27 -7.25
CA GLU A 9 -8.30 -1.67 -8.53
C GLU A 9 -7.55 -0.36 -8.78
N GLN A 10 -7.40 0.47 -7.73
CA GLN A 10 -6.66 1.72 -7.85
C GLN A 10 -5.16 1.47 -8.04
N SER A 11 -4.57 0.51 -7.32
CA SER A 11 -3.16 0.16 -7.49
C SER A 11 -2.87 -0.37 -8.88
N ASP A 12 -3.77 -1.19 -9.45
CA ASP A 12 -3.63 -1.72 -10.81
C ASP A 12 -3.66 -0.55 -11.82
N LYS A 13 -4.59 0.41 -11.68
CA LYS A 13 -4.65 1.61 -12.52
C LYS A 13 -3.39 2.48 -12.44
N GLU A 14 -2.83 2.69 -11.25
CA GLU A 14 -1.62 3.50 -11.10
C GLU A 14 -0.36 2.79 -11.64
N LEU A 15 -0.30 1.45 -11.55
CA LEU A 15 0.75 0.66 -12.18
C LEU A 15 0.67 0.73 -13.71
N ASP A 16 -0.53 0.61 -14.27
CA ASP A 16 -0.76 0.74 -15.71
C ASP A 16 -0.42 2.17 -16.19
N CYS A 17 -0.84 3.19 -15.43
CA CYS A 17 -0.52 4.59 -15.74
C CYS A 17 1.00 4.84 -15.71
N TYR A 18 1.71 4.31 -14.71
CA TYR A 18 3.17 4.37 -14.63
C TYR A 18 3.82 3.77 -15.88
N GLY A 19 3.44 2.55 -16.26
CA GLY A 19 4.01 1.86 -17.41
C GLY A 19 3.77 2.62 -18.71
N TYR A 20 2.53 3.03 -18.96
CA TYR A 20 2.18 3.82 -20.14
C TYR A 20 2.94 5.15 -20.21
N CYS A 21 3.00 5.90 -19.10
CA CYS A 21 3.70 7.18 -19.09
C CYS A 21 5.21 7.02 -19.27
N LEU A 22 5.81 5.95 -18.74
CA LEU A 22 7.23 5.64 -18.96
C LEU A 22 7.51 5.41 -20.45
N ASP A 23 6.71 4.57 -21.11
CA ASP A 23 6.87 4.27 -22.53
C ASP A 23 6.73 5.53 -23.40
N GLN A 24 5.69 6.32 -23.18
CA GLN A 24 5.48 7.56 -23.93
C GLN A 24 6.54 8.62 -23.62
N GLY A 25 6.94 8.76 -22.35
CA GLY A 25 8.00 9.68 -21.95
C GLY A 25 9.32 9.39 -22.65
N ILE A 26 9.69 8.12 -22.76
CA ILE A 26 10.88 7.68 -23.50
C ILE A 26 10.76 8.02 -24.99
N VAL A 27 9.61 7.73 -25.62
CA VAL A 27 9.38 8.03 -27.06
C VAL A 27 9.55 9.52 -27.34
N HIS A 28 8.89 10.39 -26.56
CA HIS A 28 9.00 11.84 -26.74
C HIS A 28 10.41 12.36 -26.46
N PHE A 29 11.09 11.81 -25.44
CA PHE A 29 12.48 12.20 -25.15
C PHE A 29 13.41 11.88 -26.32
N LEU A 30 13.31 10.68 -26.90
CA LEU A 30 14.12 10.26 -28.05
C LEU A 30 13.84 11.09 -29.31
N ASN A 31 12.62 11.61 -29.46
CA ASN A 31 12.24 12.53 -30.52
C ASN A 31 12.61 13.99 -30.25
N THR A 32 13.32 14.30 -29.15
CA THR A 32 13.67 15.68 -28.75
C THR A 32 12.46 16.53 -28.34
N GLU A 33 11.31 15.91 -28.08
CA GLU A 33 10.05 16.54 -27.68
C GLU A 33 9.99 16.69 -26.15
N PHE A 34 10.92 17.46 -25.58
CA PHE A 34 11.16 17.50 -24.13
C PHE A 34 9.96 17.98 -23.31
N GLY A 35 9.15 18.90 -23.84
CA GLY A 35 7.93 19.37 -23.16
C GLY A 35 6.92 18.25 -22.94
N SER A 36 6.69 17.43 -23.98
CA SER A 36 5.81 16.26 -23.88
C SER A 36 6.38 15.21 -22.92
N ALA A 37 7.68 14.92 -23.02
CA ALA A 37 8.35 13.99 -22.11
C ALA A 37 8.23 14.42 -20.65
N ALA A 38 8.36 15.73 -20.36
CA ALA A 38 8.21 16.26 -19.01
C ALA A 38 6.81 16.01 -18.44
N VAL A 39 5.75 16.22 -19.23
CA VAL A 39 4.36 15.94 -18.79
C VAL A 39 4.18 14.47 -18.43
N TYR A 40 4.73 13.55 -19.22
CA TYR A 40 4.69 12.12 -18.89
C TYR A 40 5.47 11.78 -17.62
N HIS A 41 6.62 12.41 -17.38
CA HIS A 41 7.38 12.21 -16.15
C HIS A 41 6.68 12.77 -14.90
N GLU A 42 5.94 13.87 -15.02
CA GLU A 42 5.04 14.35 -13.95
C GLU A 42 3.92 13.33 -13.66
N ASN A 43 3.33 12.78 -14.73
CA ASN A 43 2.58 11.52 -14.81
C ASN A 43 3.09 10.44 -13.84
N ILE A 44 4.31 10.01 -14.13
CA ILE A 44 5.02 8.95 -13.42
C ILE A 44 5.17 9.30 -11.94
N ALA A 45 5.64 10.52 -11.63
CA ALA A 45 5.85 10.94 -10.26
C ALA A 45 4.55 10.88 -9.45
N ARG A 46 3.43 11.34 -10.01
CA ARG A 46 2.10 11.25 -9.38
C ARG A 46 1.70 9.80 -9.09
N SER A 47 1.80 8.90 -10.07
CA SER A 47 1.46 7.49 -9.88
C SER A 47 2.30 6.83 -8.79
N LEU A 48 3.60 7.13 -8.75
CA LEU A 48 4.49 6.62 -7.71
C LEU A 48 4.09 7.08 -6.30
N TRP A 49 3.71 8.35 -6.14
CA TRP A 49 3.24 8.88 -4.86
C TRP A 49 1.94 8.20 -4.38
N GLU A 50 1.00 7.95 -5.28
CA GLU A 50 -0.23 7.23 -4.92
C GLU A 50 0.04 5.77 -4.54
N LEU A 51 0.92 5.08 -5.27
CA LEU A 51 1.35 3.72 -4.93
C LEU A 51 2.04 3.67 -3.56
N GLN A 52 2.91 4.63 -3.27
CA GLN A 52 3.55 4.74 -1.95
C GLN A 52 2.51 4.97 -0.85
N ARG A 53 1.55 5.88 -1.06
CA ARG A 53 0.47 6.14 -0.10
C ARG A 53 -0.35 4.89 0.21
N MET A 54 -0.70 4.10 -0.81
CA MET A 54 -1.43 2.84 -0.63
C MET A 54 -0.58 1.78 0.10
N LYS A 55 0.72 1.70 -0.20
CA LYS A 55 1.65 0.84 0.53
C LYS A 55 1.72 1.21 2.01
N ASP A 56 1.86 2.49 2.33
CA ASP A 56 1.96 2.97 3.72
C ASP A 56 0.66 2.71 4.49
N SER A 57 -0.50 2.89 3.84
CA SER A 57 -1.81 2.53 4.39
C SER A 57 -1.89 1.04 4.75
N LYS A 58 -1.38 0.16 3.88
CA LYS A 58 -1.31 -1.28 4.13
C LYS A 58 -0.42 -1.62 5.33
N GLU A 59 0.76 -0.99 5.42
CA GLU A 59 1.69 -1.22 6.52
C GLU A 59 1.09 -0.79 7.86
N LEU A 60 0.41 0.36 7.90
CA LEU A 60 -0.29 0.83 9.09
C LEU A 60 -1.41 -0.12 9.50
N HIS A 61 -2.22 -0.57 8.53
CA HIS A 61 -3.28 -1.54 8.78
C HIS A 61 -2.73 -2.84 9.37
N ASP A 62 -1.63 -3.37 8.82
CA ASP A 62 -1.01 -4.60 9.32
C ASP A 62 -0.48 -4.45 10.75
N GLN A 63 0.16 -3.31 11.05
CA GLN A 63 0.63 -3.00 12.40
C GLN A 63 -0.54 -2.96 13.39
N ALA A 64 -1.62 -2.26 13.03
CA ALA A 64 -2.81 -2.18 13.87
C ALA A 64 -3.47 -3.56 14.09
N TRP A 65 -3.56 -4.37 13.04
CA TRP A 65 -4.08 -5.73 13.12
C TRP A 65 -3.25 -6.61 14.05
N MET A 66 -1.91 -6.55 13.94
CA MET A 66 -1.02 -7.30 14.83
C MET A 66 -1.18 -6.88 16.29
N MET A 67 -1.28 -5.58 16.57
CA MET A 67 -1.52 -5.09 17.94
C MET A 67 -2.85 -5.60 18.49
N LEU A 68 -3.92 -5.57 17.68
CA LEU A 68 -5.22 -6.09 18.08
C LEU A 68 -5.14 -7.57 18.45
N LYS A 69 -4.45 -8.40 17.65
CA LYS A 69 -4.26 -9.83 17.94
C LYS A 69 -3.48 -10.08 19.22
N GLN A 70 -2.49 -9.25 19.54
CA GLN A 70 -1.78 -9.34 20.81
C GLN A 70 -2.69 -9.00 22.01
N ILE A 71 -3.56 -7.99 21.88
CA ILE A 71 -4.52 -7.63 22.92
C ILE A 71 -5.53 -8.75 23.13
N GLU A 72 -6.11 -9.29 22.06
CA GLU A 72 -7.05 -10.42 22.12
C GLU A 72 -6.42 -11.64 22.82
N ALA A 73 -5.17 -11.99 22.45
CA ALA A 73 -4.45 -13.11 23.06
C ALA A 73 -4.20 -12.90 24.56
N ARG A 74 -3.83 -11.68 24.97
CA ARG A 74 -3.64 -11.34 26.40
C ARG A 74 -4.95 -11.46 27.17
N GLN A 75 -6.05 -10.97 26.63
CA GLN A 75 -7.38 -11.08 27.26
C GLN A 75 -7.79 -12.54 27.44
N GLN A 76 -7.62 -13.37 26.41
CA GLN A 76 -7.89 -14.81 26.50
C GLN A 76 -7.04 -15.49 27.56
N GLN A 77 -5.74 -15.16 27.63
CA GLN A 77 -4.84 -15.69 28.65
C GLN A 77 -5.28 -15.28 30.07
N GLU A 78 -5.65 -14.02 30.28
CA GLU A 78 -6.16 -13.53 31.56
C GLU A 78 -7.46 -14.22 31.98
N GLU A 79 -8.40 -14.43 31.05
CA GLU A 79 -9.63 -15.18 31.32
C GLU A 79 -9.37 -16.63 31.72
N LEU A 80 -8.45 -17.30 31.02
CA LEU A 80 -8.03 -18.67 31.35
C LEU A 80 -7.41 -18.74 32.75
N LEU A 81 -6.52 -17.80 33.08
CA LEU A 81 -5.92 -17.71 34.41
C LEU A 81 -6.96 -17.47 35.51
N LYS A 82 -7.96 -16.61 35.27
CA LYS A 82 -9.08 -16.40 36.20
C LYS A 82 -9.88 -17.68 36.42
N LYS A 83 -10.23 -18.40 35.34
CA LYS A 83 -10.96 -19.69 35.41
C LYS A 83 -10.18 -20.78 36.15
N LEU A 84 -8.86 -20.83 36.00
CA LEU A 84 -8.00 -21.77 36.73
C LEU A 84 -7.96 -21.42 38.23
N ARG A 85 -7.81 -20.14 38.58
CA ARG A 85 -7.79 -19.69 39.97
C ARG A 85 -9.10 -19.91 40.69
N SER A 86 -10.25 -19.81 40.00
CA SER A 86 -11.56 -20.07 40.61
C SER A 86 -11.87 -21.56 40.83
N ARG A 87 -10.99 -22.47 40.40
CA ARG A 87 -11.13 -23.93 40.56
C ARG A 87 -10.18 -24.52 41.63
N LEU A 88 -9.30 -23.70 42.19
CA LEU A 88 -8.45 -24.00 43.34
C LEU A 88 -9.10 -23.44 44.60
#